data_AF-A0AAN1F1D6-F1
#
_entry.id   AF-A0AAN1F1D6-F1
#
_cell.length_a   1.000
_cell.length_b   1.000
_cell.length_c   1.000
_cell.angle_alpha   90.00
_cell.angle_beta   90.00
_cell.angle_gamma   90.00
#
_symmetry.space_group_name_H-M   'P 1'
#
loop_
_entity.id
_entity.type
_entity.pdbx_description
1 polymer ?
#
loop_
_entity_poly.entity_id
_entity_poly.type
_entity_poly.pdbx_seq_one_letter_code
_entity_poly.pdbx_strand_id
1 'polypeptide(L)' 'MTSKHQITIPKVVREKLGLSDHDKLAFQLTDHGQVMIDKEQKSDLWSIIREQDAAHGSIDTPEPDWGKDVGAELIDD' A
#
# COMPACT_ATOMS: atom_id res chain seq x y z
N MET A 1 20.09 15.06 15.64
CA MET A 1 18.87 14.37 16.10
C MET A 1 17.88 15.42 16.52
N THR A 2 16.74 15.54 15.84
CA THR A 2 15.67 16.46 16.28
C THR A 2 14.94 15.81 17.45
N SER A 3 14.23 16.61 18.26
CA SER A 3 13.48 16.16 19.44
C SER A 3 12.40 15.09 19.17
N LYS A 4 12.19 14.71 17.89
CA LYS A 4 11.21 13.71 17.44
C LYS A 4 11.84 12.43 16.87
N HIS A 5 13.13 12.17 17.13
CA HIS A 5 13.85 11.02 16.56
C HIS A 5 13.80 10.97 15.03
N GLN A 6 13.77 12.14 14.39
CA GLN A 6 13.75 12.26 12.93
C GLN A 6 15.17 12.41 12.38
N ILE A 7 15.42 11.73 11.27
CA ILE A 7 16.65 11.86 10.49
C ILE A 7 16.27 12.50 9.16
N THR A 8 16.95 13.58 8.79
CA THR A 8 16.72 14.25 7.50
C THR A 8 17.61 13.60 6.45
N ILE A 9 17.00 13.06 5.39
CA ILE A 9 17.72 12.55 4.22
C ILE A 9 18.00 13.73 3.27
N PRO A 10 19.26 14.02 2.92
CA PRO A 10 19.59 15.10 1.99
C PRO A 10 18.95 14.90 0.61
N LYS A 11 18.55 15.99 -0.04
CA LYS A 11 17.88 15.98 -1.36
C LYS A 11 18.64 15.17 -2.42
N VAL A 12 19.97 15.31 -2.46
CA VAL A 12 20.84 14.59 -3.41
C VAL A 12 20.76 13.08 -3.24
N VAL A 13 20.66 12.60 -2.00
CA VAL A 13 20.53 11.16 -1.69
C VAL A 13 19.13 10.68 -2.07
N ARG A 14 18.10 11.47 -1.74
CA ARG A 14 16.70 11.18 -2.09
C ARG A 14 16.50 11.03 -3.59
N GLU A 15 17.09 11.92 -4.40
CA GLU A 15 17.01 11.88 -5.87
C GLU A 15 17.74 10.66 -6.45
N LYS A 16 18.96 10.36 -5.97
CA LYS A 16 19.71 9.18 -6.42
C LYS A 16 19.00 7.86 -6.10
N LEU A 17 18.28 7.81 -4.98
CA LEU A 17 17.52 6.63 -4.55
C LEU A 17 16.08 6.60 -5.09
N GLY A 18 15.66 7.62 -5.85
CA GLY A 18 14.29 7.70 -6.40
C GLY A 18 13.20 7.68 -5.33
N LEU A 19 13.46 8.32 -4.19
CA LEU A 19 12.56 8.37 -3.04
C LEU A 19 11.58 9.55 -3.16
N SER A 20 10.30 9.27 -2.94
CA SER A 20 9.22 10.27 -2.89
C SER A 20 8.80 10.58 -1.45
N ASP A 21 8.08 11.68 -1.23
CA ASP A 21 7.64 12.12 0.10
C ASP A 21 6.63 11.16 0.77
N HIS A 22 6.09 10.18 0.02
CA HIS A 22 5.13 9.17 0.49
C HIS A 22 5.66 7.73 0.39
N ASP A 23 6.96 7.57 0.16
CA ASP A 23 7.58 6.25 0.18
C ASP A 23 7.77 5.78 1.61
N LYS A 24 7.53 4.49 1.84
CA LYS A 24 7.85 3.84 3.11
C LYS A 24 9.28 3.30 3.05
N LEU A 25 9.99 3.42 4.17
CA LEU A 25 11.37 3.00 4.32
C LEU A 25 11.47 1.97 5.45
N ALA A 26 12.18 0.88 5.20
CA ALA A 26 12.52 -0.11 6.20
C ALA A 26 13.92 0.20 6.76
N PHE A 27 14.02 0.29 8.08
CA PHE A 27 15.28 0.49 8.78
C PHE A 27 15.73 -0.83 9.39
N GLN A 28 16.89 -1.33 8.97
CA GLN A 28 17.46 -2.57 9.48
C GLN A 28 18.75 -2.28 10.23
N LEU A 29 18.85 -2.78 11.45
CA LEU A 29 20.08 -2.74 12.23
C LEU A 29 20.95 -3.91 11.81
N THR A 30 22.15 -3.62 11.33
CA THR A 30 23.16 -4.64 11.06
C THR A 30 24.00 -4.89 12.31
N ASP A 31 24.63 -6.06 12.39
CA ASP A 31 25.43 -6.52 13.55
C ASP A 31 26.61 -5.60 13.88
N HIS A 32 27.00 -4.73 12.94
CA HIS A 32 28.07 -3.74 13.10
C HIS A 32 27.59 -2.36 13.56
N GLY A 33 26.34 -2.25 14.01
CA GLY A 33 25.75 -0.99 14.47
C GLY A 33 25.48 0.01 13.34
N GLN A 34 25.55 -0.43 12.07
CA GLN A 34 25.14 0.37 10.92
C GLN A 34 23.64 0.18 10.69
N VAL A 35 22.96 1.27 10.33
CA VAL A 35 21.56 1.25 9.95
C VAL A 35 21.46 1.22 8.44
N MET A 36 20.97 0.13 7.89
CA MET A 36 20.63 0.00 6.47
C MET A 36 19.21 0.52 6.26
N ILE A 37 19.01 1.30 5.21
CA ILE A 37 17.72 1.91 4.87
C ILE A 37 17.36 1.45 3.48
N ASP A 38 16.29 0.66 3.39
CA ASP A 38 15.76 0.15 2.13
C ASP A 38 14.41 0.76 1.83
N LYS A 39 14.14 0.98 0.53
CA LYS A 39 12.81 1.34 0.07
C LYS A 39 11.91 0.12 0.23
N GLU A 40 10.84 0.26 0.99
CA GLU A 40 9.84 -0.80 1.09
C GLU A 40 9.19 -0.97 -0.29
N GLN A 41 9.33 -2.17 -0.87
CA GLN A 41 8.59 -2.48 -2.09
C GLN A 41 7.11 -2.48 -1.74
N LYS A 42 6.36 -1.53 -2.31
CA LYS A 42 4.90 -1.60 -2.29
C LYS A 42 4.51 -2.91 -2.96
N SER A 43 3.82 -3.79 -2.25
CA SER A 43 3.08 -4.85 -2.91
C SER A 43 2.15 -4.17 -3.91
N ASP A 44 2.35 -4.48 -5.18
CA ASP A 44 1.47 -3.98 -6.23
C ASP A 44 0.11 -4.63 -5.99
N LEU A 45 -0.94 -3.84 -5.77
CA LEU A 45 -2.29 -4.38 -5.60
C LEU A 45 -2.64 -5.29 -6.78
N TRP A 46 -2.16 -4.95 -7.98
CA TRP A 46 -2.34 -5.75 -9.17
C TRP A 46 -1.52 -7.04 -9.19
N SER A 47 -0.40 -7.14 -8.46
CA SER A 47 0.29 -8.42 -8.29
C SER A 47 -0.49 -9.36 -7.38
N ILE A 48 -1.09 -8.83 -6.31
CA ILE A 48 -1.94 -9.60 -5.40
C ILE A 48 -3.19 -10.12 -6.14
N ILE A 49 -3.84 -9.26 -6.92
CA ILE A 49 -5.02 -9.64 -7.74
C ILE A 49 -4.65 -10.72 -8.75
N ARG A 50 -3.49 -10.60 -9.43
CA ARG A 50 -3.00 -11.63 -10.37
C ARG A 50 -2.66 -12.94 -9.69
N GLU A 51 -2.10 -12.90 -8.49
CA GLU A 51 -1.82 -14.10 -7.69
C GLU A 51 -3.12 -14.82 -7.30
N GLN A 52 -4.15 -14.06 -6.90
CA GLN A 52 -5.47 -14.64 -6.63
C GLN A 52 -6.14 -15.21 -7.87
N ASP A 53 -6.10 -14.52 -9.01
CA ASP A 53 -6.65 -15.01 -10.28
C ASP A 53 -5.94 -16.31 -10.73
N ALA A 54 -4.61 -16.38 -10.57
CA ALA A 54 -3.85 -17.60 -10.85
C ALA A 54 -4.19 -18.76 -9.89
N ALA A 55 -4.44 -18.47 -8.60
CA ALA A 55 -4.70 -19.49 -7.59
C ALA A 55 -6.16 -19.98 -7.57
N HIS A 56 -7.11 -19.11 -7.86
CA HIS A 56 -8.54 -19.37 -7.70
C HIS A 56 -9.34 -19.28 -9.01
N GLY A 57 -8.70 -18.90 -10.12
CA GLY A 57 -9.35 -18.65 -11.40
C GLY A 57 -10.13 -17.33 -11.42
N SER A 58 -10.69 -17.00 -12.59
CA SER A 58 -11.54 -15.83 -12.74
C SER A 58 -12.77 -15.97 -11.84
N ILE A 59 -12.99 -14.98 -10.98
CA ILE A 59 -14.21 -14.85 -10.18
C ILE A 59 -15.33 -14.40 -11.13
N ASP A 60 -15.80 -15.32 -11.97
CA ASP A 60 -17.04 -15.17 -12.74
C ASP A 60 -18.22 -15.44 -11.79
N THR A 61 -18.34 -14.58 -10.77
CA THR A 61 -19.50 -14.63 -9.87
C THR A 61 -20.64 -13.96 -10.61
N PRO A 62 -21.70 -14.70 -10.98
CA PRO A 62 -22.87 -14.08 -11.56
C PRO A 62 -23.40 -13.02 -10.60
N GLU A 63 -23.84 -11.90 -11.15
CA GLU A 63 -24.42 -10.82 -10.36
C GLU A 63 -25.54 -11.39 -9.46
N PRO A 64 -25.50 -11.15 -8.15
CA PRO A 64 -26.57 -11.57 -7.26
C PRO A 64 -27.88 -10.94 -7.74
N ASP A 65 -28.97 -11.71 -7.73
CA ASP A 65 -30.29 -11.13 -7.88
C ASP A 65 -30.58 -10.26 -6.65
N TRP A 66 -30.32 -8.95 -6.79
CA TRP A 66 -30.60 -7.95 -5.77
C TRP A 66 -32.10 -7.74 -5.53
N GLY A 67 -32.95 -8.43 -6.29
CA GLY A 67 -34.38 -8.23 -6.29
C GLY A 67 -34.76 -6.91 -6.96
N LYS A 68 -36.06 -6.60 -6.92
CA LYS A 68 -36.57 -5.32 -7.43
C LYS A 68 -36.04 -4.18 -6.56
N ASP A 69 -35.48 -3.16 -7.20
CA ASP A 69 -35.13 -1.91 -6.53
C ASP A 69 -36.36 -1.33 -5.78
N VAL A 70 -36.23 -1.21 -4.47
CA VAL A 70 -37.25 -0.66 -3.56
C VAL A 70 -36.86 0.73 -3.04
N GLY A 71 -35.90 1.41 -3.68
CA GLY A 71 -35.31 2.70 -3.28
C GLY A 71 -36.25 3.92 -3.25
N ALA A 72 -37.56 3.72 -3.18
CA ALA A 72 -38.53 4.73 -2.79
C ALA A 72 -38.99 4.44 -1.35
N GLU A 73 -38.07 4.50 -0.38
CA GLU A 73 -38.49 4.68 1.01
C GLU A 73 -39.16 6.05 1.10
N LEU A 74 -40.49 6.06 1.23
CA LEU A 74 -41.22 7.21 1.74
C LEU A 74 -40.88 7.30 3.22
N ILE A 75 -39.84 8.07 3.55
CA ILE A 75 -39.59 8.48 4.93
C ILE A 75 -40.67 9.50 5.26
N ASP A 76 -41.73 9.06 5.95
CA ASP A 76 -42.73 9.97 6.51
C ASP A 76 -42.06 10.80 7.62
N ASP A 77 -42.12 12.14 7.49
CA ASP A 77 -41.66 13.12 8.50
C ASP A 77 -42.55 13.12 9.76
#